data_AF-A0A2N3TEE4-F1
#
_entry.id   AF-A0A2N3TEE4-F1
#
_cell.length_a   1.000
_cell.length_b   1.000
_cell.length_c   1.000
_cell.angle_alpha   90.00
_cell.angle_beta   90.00
_cell.angle_gamma   90.00
#
_symmetry.space_group_name_H-M   'P 1'
#
loop_
_entity.id
_entity.type
_entity.pdbx_description
1 polymer ?
#
loop_
_entity_poly.entity_id
_entity_poly.type
_entity_poly.pdbx_seq_one_letter_code
_entity_poly.pdbx_strand_id
1 'polypeptide(L)'
;MKKIILKLIIVLMTMTSFAQVEKNENVTSQNSLSAAKYRLFSTQNMWTFIKLNTRNGRMWQVQYDVKDSNRFETYLNILSLVDSEEEADDRFTLYPTQNIYNFILLDQLDGRVWQVQWSTKAEQRVIIPIE
;
A
#
# COMPACT_ATOMS: atom_id res chain seq x y z
N MET A 1 39.73 -31.17 -25.86
CA MET A 1 38.55 -31.56 -25.03
C MET A 1 38.43 -30.71 -23.76
N LYS A 2 39.41 -30.69 -22.84
CA LYS A 2 39.35 -29.88 -21.60
C LYS A 2 39.10 -28.37 -21.81
N LYS A 3 39.72 -27.77 -22.84
CA LYS A 3 39.53 -26.34 -23.19
C LYS A 3 38.15 -26.02 -23.80
N ILE A 4 37.50 -27.01 -24.42
CA ILE A 4 36.14 -26.86 -24.98
C ILE A 4 35.12 -26.96 -23.85
N ILE A 5 35.32 -27.91 -22.93
CA ILE A 5 34.50 -28.07 -21.72
C ILE A 5 34.54 -26.80 -20.85
N LEU A 6 35.72 -26.18 -20.69
CA LEU A 6 35.86 -24.95 -19.90
C LEU A 6 35.10 -23.76 -20.51
N LYS A 7 35.10 -23.62 -21.84
CA LYS A 7 34.34 -22.57 -22.52
C LYS A 7 32.82 -22.80 -22.41
N LEU A 8 32.38 -24.06 -22.41
CA LEU A 8 30.98 -24.41 -22.26
C LEU A 8 30.43 -24.06 -20.86
N ILE A 9 31.25 -24.27 -19.83
CA ILE A 9 30.90 -23.91 -18.44
C ILE A 9 30.77 -22.38 -18.26
N ILE A 10 31.67 -21.61 -18.89
CA ILE A 10 31.63 -20.14 -18.83
C ILE A 10 30.39 -19.57 -19.51
N VAL A 11 29.93 -20.17 -20.61
CA VAL A 11 28.68 -19.78 -21.30
C VAL A 11 27.43 -20.15 -20.50
N LEU A 12 27.45 -21.25 -19.74
CA LEU A 12 26.32 -21.64 -18.89
C LEU A 12 26.13 -20.70 -17.68
N MET A 13 27.21 -20.13 -17.14
CA MET A 13 27.15 -19.21 -15.99
C MET A 13 26.61 -17.81 -16.34
N THR A 14 26.68 -17.37 -17.59
CA THR A 14 26.16 -16.05 -17.97
C THR A 14 24.65 -16.00 -18.15
N MET A 15 23.96 -17.16 -18.20
CA MET A 15 22.50 -17.22 -18.33
C MET A 15 21.74 -17.21 -16.99
N THR A 16 22.42 -17.29 -15.85
CA THR A 16 21.76 -17.30 -14.52
C THR A 16 21.58 -15.90 -13.90
N SER A 17 21.88 -14.83 -14.63
CA SER A 17 21.76 -13.45 -14.13
C SER A 17 20.46 -12.77 -14.56
N PHE A 18 19.32 -13.46 -14.46
CA PHE A 18 18.05 -12.77 -14.31
C PHE A 18 17.79 -12.66 -12.82
N ALA A 19 18.22 -11.53 -12.25
CA ALA A 19 17.84 -11.15 -10.90
C ALA A 19 16.32 -11.24 -10.78
N GLN A 20 15.83 -12.19 -9.98
CA GLN A 20 14.45 -12.18 -9.56
C GLN A 20 14.28 -10.92 -8.71
N VAL A 21 13.72 -9.86 -9.32
CA VAL A 21 13.06 -8.84 -8.53
C VAL A 21 11.96 -9.59 -7.80
N GLU A 22 12.14 -9.76 -6.49
CA GLU A 22 11.10 -10.27 -5.62
C GLU A 22 9.94 -9.29 -5.72
N LYS A 23 9.00 -9.58 -6.62
CA LYS A 23 7.78 -8.82 -6.76
C LYS A 23 7.03 -9.14 -5.48
N ASN A 24 7.08 -8.21 -4.53
CA ASN A 24 6.30 -8.25 -3.31
C ASN A 24 4.84 -8.09 -3.74
N GLU A 25 4.25 -9.18 -4.22
CA GLU A 25 2.85 -9.25 -4.62
C GLU A 25 2.01 -9.24 -3.35
N ASN A 26 1.88 -8.07 -2.74
CA ASN A 26 0.64 -7.72 -2.04
C ASN A 26 -0.43 -7.40 -3.10
N VAL A 27 -0.58 -8.27 -4.11
CA VAL A 27 -1.78 -8.30 -4.91
C VAL A 27 -2.78 -9.03 -4.03
N THR A 28 -3.44 -8.28 -3.15
CA THR A 28 -4.69 -8.74 -2.54
C THR A 28 -5.59 -9.09 -3.71
N SER A 29 -5.74 -10.39 -4.02
CA SER A 29 -6.75 -10.81 -4.97
C SER A 29 -8.07 -10.29 -4.41
N GLN A 30 -8.63 -9.24 -5.01
CA GLN A 30 -9.99 -8.79 -4.74
C GLN A 30 -10.95 -9.81 -5.36
N ASN A 31 -10.87 -11.05 -4.88
CA ASN A 31 -11.86 -12.08 -5.14
C ASN A 31 -13.13 -11.63 -4.42
N SER A 32 -14.07 -11.03 -5.16
CA SER A 32 -15.51 -11.03 -4.87
C SER A 32 -15.90 -10.96 -3.38
N LEU A 33 -15.32 -10.01 -2.64
CA LEU A 33 -15.80 -9.66 -1.31
C LEU A 33 -16.90 -8.61 -1.50
N SER A 34 -18.06 -8.86 -0.92
CA SER A 34 -19.12 -7.85 -0.76
C SER A 34 -18.51 -6.51 -0.38
N ALA A 35 -19.05 -5.42 -0.94
CA ALA A 35 -18.49 -4.08 -0.74
C ALA A 35 -18.20 -3.82 0.74
N ALA A 36 -16.93 -3.59 1.07
CA ALA A 36 -16.44 -3.66 2.44
C ALA A 36 -16.24 -2.26 3.00
N LYS A 37 -17.00 -1.89 4.04
CA LYS A 37 -16.89 -0.57 4.70
C LYS A 37 -15.45 -0.22 5.14
N TYR A 38 -14.67 -1.22 5.55
CA TYR A 38 -13.28 -1.02 5.96
C TYR A 38 -12.35 -1.98 5.21
N ARG A 39 -11.22 -1.44 4.75
CA ARG A 39 -10.12 -2.21 4.15
C ARG A 39 -8.80 -1.85 4.81
N LEU A 40 -7.90 -2.82 4.87
CA LEU A 40 -6.54 -2.65 5.41
C LEU A 40 -5.54 -2.72 4.25
N PHE A 41 -4.64 -1.75 4.19
CA PHE A 41 -3.61 -1.65 3.15
C PHE A 41 -2.23 -1.75 3.81
N SER A 42 -1.41 -2.70 3.34
CA SER A 42 -0.03 -2.87 3.82
C SER A 42 0.85 -1.71 3.36
N THR A 43 1.72 -1.23 4.25
CA THR A 43 2.85 -0.36 3.84
C THR A 43 4.09 -1.21 3.57
N GLN A 44 5.15 -0.62 3.02
CA GLN A 44 6.44 -1.31 2.93
C GLN A 44 7.11 -1.49 4.30
N ASN A 45 6.67 -0.77 5.34
CA ASN A 45 7.02 -1.07 6.71
C ASN A 45 6.14 -2.22 7.22
N MET A 46 6.76 -3.37 7.48
CA MET A 46 6.06 -4.60 7.89
C MET A 46 5.23 -4.50 9.17
N TRP A 47 5.40 -3.47 9.98
CA TRP A 47 4.67 -3.23 11.23
C TRP A 47 3.48 -2.31 11.05
N THR A 48 3.41 -1.58 9.93
CA THR A 48 2.47 -0.48 9.70
C THR A 48 1.53 -0.78 8.55
N PHE A 49 0.24 -0.52 8.79
CA PHE A 49 -0.84 -0.57 7.82
C PHE A 49 -1.63 0.74 7.81
N ILE A 50 -2.40 0.95 6.76
CA ILE A 50 -3.43 1.99 6.68
C ILE A 50 -4.80 1.30 6.68
N LYS A 51 -5.62 1.58 7.69
CA LYS A 51 -7.04 1.21 7.70
C LYS A 51 -7.83 2.34 7.04
N LEU A 52 -8.58 2.03 5.99
CA LEU A 52 -9.41 2.98 5.25
C LEU A 52 -10.88 2.66 5.47
N ASN A 53 -11.68 3.68 5.82
CA ASN A 53 -13.12 3.65 5.61
C ASN A 53 -13.38 3.92 4.13
N THR A 54 -13.75 2.87 3.40
CA THR A 54 -13.92 2.94 1.94
C THR A 54 -15.11 3.78 1.53
N ARG A 55 -16.03 4.09 2.47
CA ARG A 55 -17.21 4.91 2.19
C ARG A 55 -16.93 6.38 2.08
N ASN A 56 -15.99 6.86 2.90
CA ASN A 56 -15.89 8.29 3.19
C ASN A 56 -14.47 8.83 3.31
N GLY A 57 -13.45 7.99 3.11
CA GLY A 57 -12.05 8.42 3.05
C GLY A 57 -11.42 8.73 4.41
N ARG A 58 -12.13 8.55 5.53
CA ARG A 58 -11.50 8.54 6.86
C ARG A 58 -10.53 7.38 6.95
N MET A 59 -9.36 7.61 7.55
CA MET A 59 -8.34 6.58 7.63
C MET A 59 -7.46 6.70 8.85
N TRP A 60 -6.86 5.57 9.22
CA TRP A 60 -6.02 5.42 10.40
C TRP A 60 -4.72 4.74 10.03
N GLN A 61 -3.63 5.18 10.65
CA GLN A 61 -2.42 4.39 10.73
C GLN A 61 -2.62 3.33 11.83
N VAL A 62 -2.36 2.08 11.47
CA VAL A 62 -2.42 0.92 12.36
C VAL A 62 -1.02 0.35 12.49
N GLN A 63 -0.52 0.20 13.72
CA GLN A 63 0.74 -0.45 14.00
C GLN A 63 0.52 -1.63 14.94
N TYR A 64 1.09 -2.78 14.62
CA TYR A 64 1.15 -3.93 15.53
C TYR A 64 2.57 -4.16 16.05
N ASP A 65 2.67 -4.92 17.12
CA ASP A 65 3.89 -5.28 17.82
C ASP A 65 3.70 -6.69 18.38
N VAL A 66 4.79 -7.41 18.60
CA VAL A 66 4.82 -8.74 19.23
C VAL A 66 5.15 -8.64 20.72
N LYS A 67 5.79 -7.55 21.17
CA LYS A 67 6.32 -7.37 22.54
C LYS A 67 5.54 -6.36 23.40
N ASP A 68 4.38 -5.94 22.91
CA ASP A 68 3.25 -5.31 23.63
C ASP A 68 3.21 -3.80 23.91
N SER A 69 4.22 -2.98 23.66
CA SER A 69 4.12 -1.54 23.98
C SER A 69 3.85 -0.60 22.80
N ASN A 70 4.03 -1.04 21.55
CA ASN A 70 3.98 -0.14 20.39
C ASN A 70 2.79 -0.41 19.46
N ARG A 71 1.75 -1.07 19.95
CA ARG A 71 0.50 -1.28 19.22
C ARG A 71 -0.35 -0.03 19.31
N PHE A 72 -0.77 0.52 18.17
CA PHE A 72 -1.69 1.66 18.18
C PHE A 72 -2.52 1.73 16.91
N GLU A 73 -3.62 2.47 17.04
CA GLU A 73 -4.39 3.00 15.94
C GLU A 73 -4.52 4.52 16.15
N THR A 74 -4.18 5.31 15.14
CA THR A 74 -4.20 6.76 15.22
C THR A 74 -4.71 7.36 13.91
N TYR A 75 -5.40 8.49 14.00
CA TYR A 75 -5.92 9.15 12.81
C TYR A 75 -4.78 9.51 11.85
N LEU A 76 -4.98 9.12 10.59
CA LEU A 76 -4.23 9.63 9.46
C LEU A 76 -5.07 10.73 8.77
N ASN A 77 -6.37 10.47 8.57
CA ASN A 77 -7.37 11.48 8.22
C ASN A 77 -8.62 11.30 9.07
N ILE A 78 -8.99 12.33 9.83
CA ILE A 78 -10.22 12.34 10.65
C ILE A 78 -11.43 12.88 9.88
N LEU A 79 -11.20 13.73 8.88
CA LEU A 79 -12.25 14.39 8.12
C LEU A 79 -12.78 13.45 7.03
N SER A 80 -14.09 13.47 6.82
CA SER A 80 -14.67 12.82 5.66
C SER A 80 -14.25 13.57 4.40
N LEU A 81 -14.01 12.86 3.30
CA LEU A 81 -13.71 13.46 2.00
C LEU A 81 -14.97 13.75 1.17
N VAL A 82 -16.12 13.30 1.66
CA VAL A 82 -17.45 13.38 1.02
C VAL A 82 -18.53 13.63 2.06
N ASP A 83 -19.66 14.13 1.61
CA ASP A 83 -20.83 14.29 2.47
C ASP A 83 -21.52 12.94 2.74
N SER A 84 -22.36 12.90 3.78
CA SER A 84 -22.97 11.65 4.26
C SER A 84 -23.87 10.97 3.23
N GLU A 85 -24.48 11.79 2.38
CA GLU A 85 -25.37 11.43 1.28
C GLU A 85 -24.63 10.79 0.11
N GLU A 86 -23.32 11.02 0.01
CA GLU A 86 -22.49 10.51 -1.07
C GLU A 86 -21.64 9.29 -0.63
N GLU A 87 -21.77 8.84 0.62
CA GLU A 87 -21.04 7.68 1.14
C GLU A 87 -21.50 6.38 0.48
N ALA A 88 -20.61 5.73 -0.26
CA ALA A 88 -20.86 4.43 -0.91
C ALA A 88 -19.79 3.41 -0.55
N ASP A 89 -20.19 2.17 -0.24
CA ASP A 89 -19.24 1.08 0.07
C ASP A 89 -18.24 0.90 -1.09
N ASP A 90 -16.96 0.71 -0.76
CA ASP A 90 -15.87 0.60 -1.73
C ASP A 90 -15.65 1.83 -2.64
N ARG A 91 -16.14 3.02 -2.29
CA ARG A 91 -15.85 4.25 -3.05
C ARG A 91 -14.36 4.58 -3.09
N PHE A 92 -13.67 4.53 -1.96
CA PHE A 92 -12.27 4.91 -1.83
C PHE A 92 -11.33 3.71 -1.80
N THR A 93 -10.19 3.82 -2.50
CA THR A 93 -9.12 2.81 -2.46
C THR A 93 -7.73 3.44 -2.49
N LEU A 94 -6.74 2.77 -1.90
CA LEU A 94 -5.35 3.21 -1.84
C LEU A 94 -4.47 2.41 -2.79
N TYR A 95 -3.62 3.11 -3.53
CA TYR A 95 -2.57 2.53 -4.37
C TYR A 95 -1.18 2.84 -3.76
N PRO A 96 -0.36 1.82 -3.49
CA PRO A 96 0.97 2.04 -2.94
C PRO A 96 1.89 2.71 -3.97
N THR A 97 2.78 3.58 -3.51
CA THR A 97 3.89 4.09 -4.33
C THR A 97 5.18 3.35 -4.02
N GLN A 98 6.25 3.63 -4.78
CA GLN A 98 7.59 3.14 -4.46
C GLN A 98 8.14 3.78 -3.17
N ASN A 99 7.67 4.97 -2.81
CA ASN A 99 8.04 5.62 -1.55
C ASN A 99 7.23 5.02 -0.41
N ILE A 100 7.92 4.49 0.61
CA ILE A 100 7.30 3.76 1.73
C ILE A 100 6.24 4.56 2.49
N TYR A 101 6.37 5.89 2.49
CA TYR A 101 5.50 6.80 3.22
C TYR A 101 4.27 7.24 2.43
N ASN A 102 4.23 7.02 1.11
CA ASN A 102 3.25 7.63 0.23
C ASN A 102 2.34 6.62 -0.47
N PHE A 103 1.06 6.98 -0.58
CA PHE A 103 0.02 6.30 -1.33
C PHE A 103 -0.73 7.32 -2.20
N ILE A 104 -1.38 6.83 -3.25
CA ILE A 104 -2.40 7.56 -3.99
C ILE A 104 -3.76 7.06 -3.55
N LEU A 105 -4.60 7.93 -3.02
CA LEU A 105 -6.01 7.64 -2.77
C LEU A 105 -6.80 7.97 -4.03
N LEU A 106 -7.64 7.04 -4.48
CA LEU A 106 -8.58 7.24 -5.58
C LEU A 106 -10.01 7.20 -5.04
N ASP A 107 -10.81 8.22 -5.37
CA ASP A 107 -12.26 8.13 -5.38
C ASP A 107 -12.69 7.42 -6.67
N GLN A 108 -13.15 6.18 -6.54
CA GLN A 108 -13.52 5.34 -7.68
C GLN A 108 -14.83 5.76 -8.35
N LEU A 109 -15.61 6.68 -7.73
CA LEU A 109 -16.86 7.16 -8.30
C LEU A 109 -16.68 8.42 -9.16
N ASP A 110 -15.90 9.39 -8.70
CA ASP A 110 -15.74 10.68 -9.39
C ASP A 110 -14.32 10.95 -9.92
N GLY A 111 -13.36 10.08 -9.62
CA GLY A 111 -12.00 10.13 -10.15
C GLY A 111 -11.08 11.12 -9.44
N ARG A 112 -11.52 11.80 -8.38
CA ARG A 112 -10.63 12.65 -7.56
C ARG A 112 -9.53 11.80 -6.93
N VAL A 113 -8.36 12.42 -6.80
CA VAL A 113 -7.16 11.77 -6.30
C VAL A 113 -6.49 12.62 -5.23
N TRP A 114 -5.90 11.95 -4.24
CA TRP A 114 -5.13 12.58 -3.18
C TRP A 114 -3.79 11.89 -3.00
N GLN A 115 -2.75 12.67 -2.72
CA GLN A 115 -1.53 12.14 -2.13
C GLN A 115 -1.79 11.91 -0.63
N VAL A 116 -1.51 10.70 -0.17
CA VAL A 116 -1.60 10.30 1.23
C VAL A 116 -0.20 9.98 1.73
N GLN A 117 0.27 10.72 2.75
CA GLN A 117 1.54 10.48 3.43
C GLN A 117 1.29 10.08 4.89
N TRP A 118 1.77 8.90 5.28
CA TRP A 118 1.79 8.48 6.69
C TRP A 118 3.15 8.77 7.35
N SER A 119 3.15 8.97 8.66
CA SER A 119 4.36 9.15 9.46
C SER A 119 4.10 8.80 10.91
N THR A 120 5.16 8.34 11.60
CA THR A 120 5.17 8.20 13.06
C THR A 120 5.00 9.54 13.77
N LYS A 121 5.33 10.65 13.10
CA LYS A 121 5.12 12.02 13.56
C LYS A 121 3.80 12.55 13.03
N ALA A 122 2.90 12.97 13.92
CA ALA A 122 1.54 13.40 13.55
C ALA A 122 1.55 14.61 12.61
N GLU A 123 2.47 15.55 12.82
CA GLU A 123 2.65 16.78 12.04
C GLU A 123 3.17 16.55 10.62
N GLN A 124 3.65 15.33 10.31
CA GLN A 124 4.14 14.95 8.97
C GLN A 124 3.12 14.12 8.20
N ARG A 125 1.94 13.89 8.76
CA ARG A 125 0.84 13.19 8.09
C ARG A 125 0.11 14.16 7.18
N VAL A 126 -0.10 13.76 5.93
CA VAL A 126 -0.65 14.65 4.91
C VAL A 126 -1.66 13.90 4.06
N ILE A 127 -2.79 14.54 3.78
CA ILE A 127 -3.73 14.14 2.74
C ILE A 127 -4.03 15.40 1.95
N ILE A 128 -3.55 15.45 0.71
CA ILE A 128 -3.65 16.63 -0.16
C ILE A 128 -4.22 16.21 -1.51
N PRO A 129 -5.22 16.95 -2.06
CA PRO A 129 -5.69 16.73 -3.42
C PRO A 129 -4.54 16.85 -4.43
N ILE A 130 -4.60 16.05 -5.50
CA ILE A 130 -3.73 16.19 -6.67
C ILE A 130 -4.58 16.83 -7.77
N GLU A 131 -4.20 18.04 -8.19
CA GLU A 131 -4.82 18.82 -9.28
C GLU A 131 -3.86 18.96 -10.47
#